data_AF-A0A2E3Y252-F1
#
_entry.id   AF-A0A2E3Y252-F1
#
_cell.length_a   1.000
_cell.length_b   1.000
_cell.length_c   1.000
_cell.angle_alpha   90.00
_cell.angle_beta   90.00
_cell.angle_gamma   90.00
#
_symmetry.space_group_name_H-M   'P 1'
#
loop_
_entity.id
_entity.type
_entity.pdbx_description
1 polymer ?
#
loop_
_entity_poly.entity_id
_entity_poly.type
_entity_poly.pdbx_seq_one_letter_code
_entity_poly.pdbx_strand_id
1 'polypeptide(L)'
;MAKNKKSILNELFETRNSHSEEAEEIKKEDFIKTIKSRRSVRNYNDEPVLEQDMKACLELALLAPNSSNLQPWEFYWVRSPEKKQKLVSYCLGQPAAATAQELVVAVARPDYWKVNQKRMLELIAEMGEKAPKSVKKYYGRIVPLAYKQGLFSIRGYLKKIAMEIRGIKKPTPREPYNKKG
;
A
#
# COMPACT_ATOMS: atom_id res chain seq x y z
N MET A 1 -1.09 36.07 -20.71
CA MET A 1 -1.71 35.19 -19.69
C MET A 1 -1.15 33.78 -19.86
N ALA A 2 -0.35 33.28 -18.92
CA ALA A 2 0.21 31.94 -19.01
C ALA A 2 -0.95 30.92 -18.94
N LYS A 3 -1.15 30.12 -20.01
CA LYS A 3 -2.08 28.98 -19.97
C LYS A 3 -1.74 28.16 -18.73
N ASN A 4 -2.67 28.11 -17.77
CA ASN A 4 -2.51 27.35 -16.55
C ASN A 4 -2.46 25.87 -16.95
N LYS A 5 -1.26 25.37 -17.23
CA LYS A 5 -1.02 24.03 -17.77
C LYS A 5 -1.47 23.06 -16.68
N LYS A 6 -2.59 22.37 -16.91
CA LYS A 6 -3.19 21.48 -15.93
C LYS A 6 -2.20 20.36 -15.59
N SER A 7 -2.29 19.83 -14.37
CA SER A 7 -1.45 18.71 -13.95
C SER A 7 -1.63 17.54 -14.93
N ILE A 8 -0.55 16.84 -15.27
CA ILE A 8 -0.64 15.64 -16.11
C ILE A 8 -1.61 14.60 -15.53
N LEU A 9 -1.77 14.56 -14.21
CA LEU A 9 -2.78 13.72 -13.57
C LEU A 9 -4.19 14.19 -13.91
N ASN A 10 -4.46 15.49 -13.84
CA ASN A 10 -5.78 16.04 -14.16
C ASN A 10 -6.09 15.88 -15.65
N GLU A 11 -5.12 16.10 -16.54
CA GLU A 11 -5.27 15.86 -17.98
C GLU A 11 -5.53 14.37 -18.31
N LEU A 12 -4.99 13.44 -17.51
CA LEU A 12 -5.25 12.00 -17.66
C LEU A 12 -6.69 11.63 -17.24
N PHE A 13 -7.30 12.35 -16.31
CA PHE A 13 -8.66 12.07 -15.80
C PHE A 13 -9.74 12.98 -16.38
N GLU A 14 -9.41 13.80 -17.39
CA GLU A 14 -10.33 14.73 -18.05
C GLU A 14 -11.33 14.09 -19.01
N THR A 15 -11.08 12.86 -19.45
CA THR A 15 -12.15 12.03 -20.01
C THR A 15 -13.09 11.71 -18.85
N ARG A 16 -14.24 12.41 -18.80
CA ARG A 16 -15.28 12.27 -17.77
C ARG A 16 -15.42 10.80 -17.38
N ASN A 17 -14.93 10.46 -16.20
CA ASN A 17 -15.15 9.14 -15.64
C ASN A 17 -16.65 9.10 -15.31
N SER A 18 -17.45 8.51 -16.19
CA SER A 18 -18.91 8.40 -16.04
C SER A 18 -19.30 7.23 -15.13
N HIS A 19 -18.31 6.46 -14.68
CA HIS A 19 -18.48 5.39 -13.73
C HIS A 19 -18.80 5.96 -12.35
N SER A 20 -19.92 5.53 -11.79
CA SER A 20 -20.35 5.84 -10.43
C SER A 20 -20.69 4.52 -9.76
N GLU A 21 -20.26 4.37 -8.51
CA GLU A 21 -20.62 3.21 -7.67
C GLU A 21 -21.42 3.73 -6.49
N GLU A 22 -22.51 3.04 -6.17
CA GLU A 22 -23.24 3.32 -4.94
C GLU A 22 -22.47 2.72 -3.77
N ALA A 23 -22.25 3.53 -2.74
CA ALA A 23 -21.63 3.04 -1.51
C ALA A 23 -22.63 2.16 -0.77
N GLU A 24 -22.18 1.00 -0.28
CA GLU A 24 -22.99 0.16 0.58
C GLU A 24 -23.41 0.90 1.85
N GLU A 25 -24.65 0.68 2.30
CA GLU A 25 -25.16 1.26 3.53
C GLU A 25 -24.52 0.56 4.74
N ILE A 26 -23.75 1.32 5.52
CA ILE A 26 -23.10 0.83 6.73
C ILE A 26 -23.83 1.41 7.95
N LYS A 27 -24.12 0.55 8.93
CA LYS A 27 -24.61 0.99 10.26
C LYS A 27 -23.55 1.87 10.94
N LYS A 28 -23.77 3.18 10.87
CA LYS A 28 -22.83 4.21 11.33
C LYS A 28 -22.42 4.02 12.79
N GLU A 29 -23.37 3.66 13.65
CA GLU A 29 -23.18 3.53 15.09
C GLU A 29 -22.22 2.38 15.41
N ASP A 30 -22.34 1.24 14.71
CA ASP A 30 -21.47 0.07 14.88
C ASP A 30 -20.03 0.37 14.45
N PHE A 31 -19.87 1.07 13.32
CA PHE A 31 -18.55 1.51 12.87
C PHE A 31 -17.90 2.47 13.87
N ILE A 32 -18.63 3.51 14.32
CA ILE A 32 -18.13 4.47 15.31
C ILE A 32 -17.76 3.76 16.61
N LYS A 33 -18.59 2.84 17.09
CA LYS A 33 -18.33 2.05 18.31
C LYS A 33 -17.05 1.25 18.18
N THR A 34 -16.84 0.57 17.05
CA THR A 34 -15.62 -0.21 16.75
C THR A 34 -14.36 0.66 16.79
N ILE A 35 -14.38 1.83 16.15
CA ILE A 35 -13.23 2.74 16.14
C ILE A 35 -12.95 3.31 17.53
N LYS A 36 -14.01 3.70 18.27
CA LYS A 36 -13.87 4.31 19.61
C LYS A 36 -13.53 3.30 20.71
N SER A 37 -13.88 2.03 20.56
CA SER A 37 -13.60 0.98 21.56
C SER A 37 -12.18 0.42 21.44
N ARG A 38 -11.58 0.42 20.24
CA ARG A 38 -10.24 -0.13 19.99
C ARG A 38 -9.19 0.45 20.94
N ARG A 39 -8.40 -0.43 21.58
CA ARG A 39 -7.21 -0.07 22.37
C ARG A 39 -6.04 -0.96 21.96
N SER A 40 -4.83 -0.50 22.24
CA SER A 40 -3.64 -1.33 22.10
C SER A 40 -3.55 -2.27 23.31
N VAL A 41 -3.97 -3.52 23.15
CA VAL A 41 -3.82 -4.57 24.17
C VAL A 41 -2.37 -5.03 24.20
N ARG A 42 -1.83 -5.29 25.40
CA ARG A 42 -0.41 -5.65 25.61
C ARG A 42 -0.21 -6.90 26.46
N ASN A 43 -1.29 -7.47 26.98
CA ASN A 43 -1.30 -8.70 27.73
C ASN A 43 -2.54 -9.49 27.29
N TYR A 44 -2.34 -10.72 26.83
CA TYR A 44 -3.40 -11.56 26.28
C TYR A 44 -3.57 -12.80 27.17
N ASN A 45 -4.77 -13.37 27.15
CA ASN A 45 -5.06 -14.65 27.79
C ASN A 45 -4.65 -15.81 26.86
N ASP A 46 -4.80 -17.04 27.37
CA ASP A 46 -4.49 -18.28 26.65
C ASP A 46 -5.63 -18.74 25.73
N GLU A 47 -6.63 -17.90 25.47
CA GLU A 47 -7.76 -18.24 24.62
C GLU A 47 -7.32 -18.28 23.15
N PRO A 48 -7.40 -19.44 22.46
CA PRO A 48 -6.90 -19.57 21.11
C PRO A 48 -7.72 -18.72 20.13
N VAL A 49 -7.05 -18.08 19.18
CA VAL A 49 -7.72 -17.41 18.06
C VAL A 49 -8.10 -18.44 17.02
N LEU A 50 -9.37 -18.44 16.60
CA LEU A 50 -9.83 -19.37 15.57
C LEU A 50 -9.13 -19.09 14.23
N GLU A 51 -8.75 -20.15 13.52
CA GLU A 51 -8.05 -20.02 12.24
C GLU A 51 -8.88 -19.25 11.19
N GLN A 52 -10.21 -19.42 11.20
CA GLN A 52 -11.11 -18.69 10.31
C GLN A 52 -11.07 -17.18 10.56
N ASP A 53 -10.96 -16.76 11.83
CA ASP A 53 -10.94 -15.34 12.20
C ASP A 53 -9.61 -14.71 11.80
N MET A 54 -8.50 -15.43 11.95
CA MET A 54 -7.20 -15.00 11.44
C MET A 54 -7.19 -14.84 9.93
N LYS A 55 -7.76 -15.80 9.19
CA LYS A 55 -7.88 -15.72 7.73
C LYS A 55 -8.73 -14.54 7.30
N ALA A 56 -9.91 -14.36 7.91
CA ALA A 56 -10.79 -13.22 7.64
C ALA A 56 -10.08 -11.89 7.91
N CYS A 57 -9.34 -11.78 9.02
CA CYS A 57 -8.56 -10.58 9.35
C CYS A 57 -7.51 -10.26 8.28
N LEU A 58 -6.79 -11.27 7.78
CA LEU A 58 -5.78 -11.08 6.72
C LEU A 58 -6.43 -10.71 5.38
N GLU A 59 -7.53 -11.36 5.00
CA GLU A 59 -8.29 -11.04 3.78
C GLU A 59 -8.81 -9.60 3.80
N LEU A 60 -9.42 -9.19 4.91
CA LEU A 60 -9.89 -7.82 5.10
C LEU A 60 -8.74 -6.80 5.09
N ALA A 61 -7.59 -7.14 5.67
CA ALA A 61 -6.42 -6.27 5.64
C ALA A 61 -5.89 -6.05 4.21
N LEU A 62 -6.02 -7.03 3.32
CA LEU A 62 -5.61 -6.91 1.91
C LEU A 62 -6.52 -5.98 1.10
N LEU A 63 -7.73 -5.69 1.56
CA LEU A 63 -8.62 -4.70 0.95
C LEU A 63 -8.21 -3.24 1.22
N ALA A 64 -7.25 -3.02 2.12
CA ALA A 64 -6.79 -1.68 2.44
C ALA A 64 -6.24 -0.95 1.19
N PRO A 65 -6.62 0.33 0.98
CA PRO A 65 -6.17 1.07 -0.18
C PRO A 65 -4.65 1.30 -0.11
N ASN A 66 -4.00 1.29 -1.27
CA ASN A 66 -2.58 1.57 -1.40
C ASN A 66 -2.27 2.31 -2.69
N SER A 67 -1.11 2.95 -2.73
CA SER A 67 -0.71 3.77 -3.86
C SER A 67 -0.67 2.95 -5.14
N SER A 68 -1.45 3.38 -6.14
CA SER A 68 -1.49 2.77 -7.47
C SER A 68 -1.87 1.28 -7.48
N ASN A 69 -2.52 0.78 -6.41
CA ASN A 69 -2.78 -0.65 -6.22
C ASN A 69 -1.55 -1.56 -6.41
N LEU A 70 -0.35 -1.06 -6.08
CA LEU A 70 0.90 -1.80 -6.24
C LEU A 70 1.21 -2.74 -5.08
N GLN A 71 0.41 -2.68 -4.00
CA GLN A 71 0.45 -3.55 -2.83
C GLN A 71 1.90 -3.85 -2.38
N PRO A 72 2.68 -2.82 -1.99
CA PRO A 72 4.11 -2.95 -1.68
C PRO A 72 4.30 -3.50 -0.27
N TRP A 73 3.61 -4.58 0.07
CA TRP A 73 3.59 -5.19 1.39
C TRP A 73 3.44 -6.70 1.32
N GLU A 74 3.86 -7.36 2.39
CA GLU A 74 3.51 -8.74 2.69
C GLU A 74 3.17 -8.86 4.17
N PHE A 75 2.33 -9.85 4.47
CA PHE A 75 1.94 -10.19 5.83
C PHE A 75 2.23 -11.66 6.06
N TYR A 76 3.04 -11.94 7.09
CA TYR A 76 3.41 -13.30 7.46
C TYR A 76 2.72 -13.67 8.77
N TRP A 77 1.73 -14.55 8.70
CA TRP A 77 1.14 -15.17 9.88
C TRP A 77 2.08 -16.26 10.40
N VAL A 78 2.68 -16.02 11.56
CA VAL A 78 3.72 -16.90 12.12
C VAL A 78 3.07 -17.94 13.03
N ARG A 79 3.03 -19.19 12.57
CA ARG A 79 2.36 -20.30 13.29
C ARG A 79 3.30 -21.18 14.14
N SER A 80 4.57 -21.33 13.74
CA SER A 80 5.52 -22.21 14.44
C SER A 80 5.87 -21.66 15.83
N PRO A 81 5.76 -22.47 16.90
CA PRO A 81 6.14 -22.06 18.25
C PRO A 81 7.58 -21.56 18.34
N GLU A 82 8.51 -22.22 17.64
CA GLU A 82 9.93 -21.85 17.63
C GLU A 82 10.14 -20.48 16.99
N LYS A 83 9.39 -20.17 15.92
CA LYS A 83 9.44 -18.85 15.28
C LYS A 83 8.77 -17.78 16.14
N LYS A 84 7.66 -18.09 16.81
CA LYS A 84 7.01 -17.17 17.77
C LYS A 84 7.99 -16.81 18.89
N GLN A 85 8.69 -17.79 19.47
CA GLN A 85 9.68 -17.54 20.52
C GLN A 85 10.84 -16.65 20.04
N LYS A 86 11.33 -16.85 18.81
CA LYS A 86 12.32 -15.94 18.20
C LYS A 86 11.77 -14.53 18.03
N LEU A 87 10.52 -14.38 17.58
CA LEU A 87 9.90 -13.06 17.46
C LEU A 87 9.79 -12.33 18.80
N VAL A 88 9.49 -13.03 19.90
CA VAL A 88 9.50 -12.42 21.25
C VAL A 88 10.85 -11.79 21.54
N SER A 89 11.95 -12.49 21.25
CA SER A 89 13.31 -11.95 21.44
C SER A 89 13.60 -10.74 20.54
N TYR A 90 13.17 -10.79 19.27
CA TYR A 90 13.32 -9.67 18.33
C TYR A 90 12.45 -8.46 18.69
N CYS A 91 11.35 -8.70 19.38
CA CYS A 91 10.49 -7.69 19.98
C CYS A 91 10.98 -7.24 21.37
N LEU A 92 12.22 -7.53 21.76
CA LEU A 92 12.83 -7.14 23.04
C LEU A 92 12.10 -7.71 24.27
N GLY A 93 11.46 -8.86 24.14
CA GLY A 93 10.72 -9.50 25.25
C GLY A 93 9.43 -8.77 25.63
N GLN A 94 8.87 -7.94 24.73
CA GLN A 94 7.63 -7.21 25.03
C GLN A 94 6.47 -8.15 25.37
N PRO A 95 5.69 -7.87 26.44
CA PRO A 95 4.56 -8.72 26.85
C PRO A 95 3.54 -8.97 25.73
N ALA A 96 3.31 -7.97 24.87
CA ALA A 96 2.38 -8.11 23.74
C ALA A 96 2.82 -9.18 22.73
N ALA A 97 4.13 -9.33 22.50
CA ALA A 97 4.66 -10.38 21.63
C ALA A 97 4.72 -11.73 22.35
N ALA A 98 4.99 -11.71 23.66
CA ALA A 98 5.15 -12.92 24.47
C ALA A 98 3.84 -13.63 24.81
N THR A 99 2.76 -12.86 24.99
CA THR A 99 1.46 -13.39 25.45
C THR A 99 0.43 -13.54 24.34
N ALA A 100 0.62 -12.87 23.20
CA ALA A 100 -0.31 -12.99 22.08
C ALA A 100 -0.33 -14.42 21.52
N GLN A 101 -1.53 -14.96 21.32
CA GLN A 101 -1.72 -16.27 20.71
C GLN A 101 -1.26 -16.30 19.25
N GLU A 102 -1.40 -15.19 18.52
CA GLU A 102 -0.99 -15.08 17.12
C GLU A 102 -0.14 -13.84 16.85
N LEU A 103 0.85 -13.99 15.97
CA LEU A 103 1.76 -12.93 15.55
C LEU A 103 1.74 -12.80 14.02
N VAL A 104 1.57 -11.56 13.55
CA VAL A 104 1.67 -11.20 12.14
C VAL A 104 2.81 -10.22 11.94
N VAL A 105 3.73 -10.55 11.03
CA VAL A 105 4.82 -9.67 10.64
C VAL A 105 4.45 -8.98 9.33
N ALA A 106 4.31 -7.65 9.38
CA ALA A 106 4.12 -6.82 8.20
C ALA A 106 5.49 -6.40 7.63
N VAL A 107 5.71 -6.65 6.35
CA VAL A 107 6.97 -6.37 5.67
C VAL A 107 6.72 -5.42 4.52
N ALA A 108 7.43 -4.29 4.48
CA ALA A 108 7.43 -3.42 3.31
C ALA A 108 8.18 -4.11 2.16
N ARG A 109 7.56 -4.14 0.96
CA ARG A 109 8.12 -4.69 -0.28
C ARG A 109 8.20 -3.62 -1.37
N PRO A 110 9.16 -2.67 -1.27
CA PRO A 110 9.35 -1.65 -2.31
C PRO A 110 9.73 -2.22 -3.68
N ASP A 111 10.02 -3.52 -3.79
CA ASP A 111 10.32 -4.22 -5.03
C ASP A 111 9.06 -4.78 -5.73
N TYR A 112 7.94 -4.93 -5.01
CA TYR A 112 6.70 -5.55 -5.52
C TYR A 112 5.95 -4.70 -6.54
N TRP A 113 6.27 -3.42 -6.66
CA TRP A 113 5.66 -2.58 -7.70
C TRP A 113 5.81 -3.17 -9.09
N LYS A 114 6.90 -3.89 -9.39
CA LYS A 114 7.11 -4.50 -10.72
C LYS A 114 6.14 -5.65 -10.96
N VAL A 115 5.93 -6.48 -9.95
CA VAL A 115 5.05 -7.66 -10.02
C VAL A 115 3.61 -7.19 -10.21
N ASN A 116 3.16 -6.26 -9.36
CA ASN A 116 1.79 -5.79 -9.41
C ASN A 116 1.53 -4.84 -10.58
N GLN A 117 2.52 -4.06 -11.03
CA GLN A 117 2.41 -3.33 -12.29
C GLN A 117 2.19 -4.28 -13.48
N LYS A 118 2.92 -5.40 -13.54
CA LYS A 118 2.75 -6.40 -14.61
C LYS A 118 1.32 -6.96 -14.62
N ARG A 119 0.81 -7.35 -13.44
CA ARG A 119 -0.58 -7.82 -13.27
C ARG A 119 -1.60 -6.77 -13.69
N MET A 120 -1.41 -5.50 -13.30
CA MET A 120 -2.29 -4.42 -13.72
C MET A 120 -2.25 -4.23 -15.24
N LEU A 121 -1.08 -4.29 -15.87
CA LEU A 121 -0.94 -4.21 -17.32
C LEU A 121 -1.58 -5.39 -18.05
N GLU A 122 -1.53 -6.59 -17.49
CA GLU A 122 -2.22 -7.79 -17.99
C GLU A 122 -3.74 -7.59 -17.94
N LEU A 123 -4.30 -7.19 -16.78
CA LEU A 123 -5.73 -6.86 -16.65
C LEU A 123 -6.18 -5.76 -17.62
N ILE A 124 -5.38 -4.71 -17.77
CA ILE A 124 -5.63 -3.61 -18.72
C ILE A 124 -5.61 -4.11 -20.17
N ALA A 125 -4.78 -5.10 -20.49
CA ALA A 125 -4.71 -5.70 -21.81
C ALA A 125 -5.95 -6.58 -22.08
N GLU A 126 -6.39 -7.36 -21.10
CA GLU A 126 -7.62 -8.17 -21.15
C GLU A 126 -8.87 -7.31 -21.38
N MET A 127 -8.93 -6.13 -20.78
CA MET A 127 -10.01 -5.15 -21.02
C MET A 127 -10.04 -4.62 -22.48
N GLY A 128 -8.96 -4.79 -23.26
CA GLY A 128 -8.88 -4.38 -24.66
C GLY A 128 -9.14 -2.89 -24.87
N GLU A 129 -10.10 -2.56 -25.73
CA GLU A 129 -10.48 -1.16 -26.03
C GLU A 129 -11.24 -0.48 -24.88
N LYS A 130 -11.84 -1.25 -23.97
CA LYS A 130 -12.58 -0.71 -22.81
C LYS A 130 -11.65 -0.08 -21.77
N ALA A 131 -10.38 -0.45 -21.76
CA ALA A 131 -9.42 0.12 -20.82
C ALA A 131 -9.11 1.60 -21.13
N PRO A 132 -9.30 2.51 -20.17
CA PRO A 132 -9.00 3.93 -20.37
C PRO A 132 -7.53 4.16 -20.78
N LYS A 133 -7.32 5.00 -21.79
CA LYS A 133 -5.98 5.39 -22.27
C LYS A 133 -5.11 5.97 -21.14
N SER A 134 -5.76 6.65 -20.20
CA SER A 134 -5.12 7.24 -19.03
C SER A 134 -4.49 6.19 -18.12
N VAL A 135 -5.22 5.11 -17.84
CA VAL A 135 -4.78 3.98 -17.03
C VAL A 135 -3.62 3.24 -17.73
N LYS A 136 -3.73 2.98 -19.05
CA LYS A 136 -2.63 2.43 -19.86
C LYS A 136 -1.35 3.27 -19.73
N LYS A 137 -1.46 4.59 -19.88
CA LYS A 137 -0.33 5.53 -19.76
C LYS A 137 0.21 5.60 -18.33
N TYR A 138 -0.66 5.52 -17.33
CA TYR A 138 -0.29 5.58 -15.92
C TYR A 138 0.61 4.40 -15.55
N TYR A 139 0.13 3.17 -15.75
CA TYR A 139 0.91 1.97 -15.43
C TYR A 139 2.09 1.77 -16.39
N GLY A 140 1.98 2.16 -17.67
CA GLY A 140 3.07 2.00 -18.64
C GLY A 140 4.22 2.98 -18.49
N ARG A 141 3.97 4.20 -18.01
CA ARG A 141 5.00 5.27 -17.96
C ARG A 141 5.17 5.89 -16.59
N ILE A 142 4.07 6.25 -15.91
CA ILE A 142 4.13 7.00 -14.66
C ILE A 142 4.63 6.12 -13.52
N VAL A 143 4.10 4.90 -13.39
CA VAL A 143 4.54 3.94 -12.35
C VAL A 143 6.06 3.65 -12.45
N PRO A 144 6.61 3.26 -13.61
CA PRO A 144 8.07 3.10 -13.75
C PRO A 144 8.86 4.35 -13.39
N LEU A 145 8.42 5.54 -13.82
CA LEU A 145 9.10 6.79 -13.50
C LEU A 145 9.04 7.11 -11.99
N ALA A 146 7.95 6.75 -11.34
CA ALA A 146 7.75 6.96 -9.91
C ALA A 146 8.64 6.01 -9.08
N TYR A 147 8.64 4.71 -9.38
CA TYR A 147 9.19 3.67 -8.51
C TYR A 147 10.53 3.07 -8.96
N LYS A 148 11.01 3.33 -10.19
CA LYS A 148 12.30 2.81 -10.66
C LYS A 148 13.47 3.66 -10.12
N GLN A 149 14.24 3.08 -9.22
CA GLN A 149 15.37 3.76 -8.55
C GLN A 149 16.73 3.61 -9.26
N GLY A 150 16.88 2.62 -10.18
CA GLY A 150 18.14 2.35 -10.89
C GLY A 150 19.18 1.59 -10.06
N LEU A 151 20.36 1.32 -10.65
CA LEU A 151 21.47 0.64 -9.96
C LEU A 151 22.01 1.55 -8.84
N PHE A 152 22.24 1.00 -7.65
CA PHE A 152 22.64 1.72 -6.43
C PHE A 152 21.80 2.97 -6.09
N SER A 153 20.54 3.02 -6.52
CA SER A 153 19.64 4.18 -6.33
C SER A 153 20.13 5.50 -6.95
N ILE A 154 21.14 5.47 -7.84
CA ILE A 154 21.73 6.70 -8.43
C ILE A 154 20.66 7.53 -9.14
N ARG A 155 19.79 6.89 -9.93
CA ARG A 155 18.67 7.59 -10.61
C ARG A 155 17.67 8.16 -9.61
N GLY A 156 17.46 7.49 -8.48
CA GLY A 156 16.64 7.97 -7.39
C GLY A 156 17.20 9.24 -6.74
N TYR A 157 18.50 9.30 -6.47
CA TYR A 157 19.13 10.50 -5.92
C TYR A 157 19.16 11.68 -6.90
N LEU A 158 19.44 11.44 -8.19
CA LEU A 158 19.33 12.49 -9.20
C LEU A 158 17.90 13.04 -9.29
N LYS A 159 16.90 12.15 -9.24
CA LYS A 159 15.50 12.53 -9.17
C LYS A 159 15.20 13.34 -7.89
N LYS A 160 15.76 12.96 -6.74
CA LYS A 160 15.61 13.72 -5.48
C LYS A 160 16.04 15.17 -5.64
N ILE A 161 17.26 15.39 -6.12
CA ILE A 161 17.80 16.75 -6.34
C ILE A 161 16.89 17.55 -7.27
N ALA A 162 16.49 16.96 -8.41
CA ALA A 162 15.60 17.63 -9.35
C ALA A 162 14.22 17.97 -8.74
N MET A 163 13.66 17.06 -7.92
CA MET A 163 12.37 17.26 -7.26
C MET A 163 12.44 18.27 -6.11
N GLU A 164 13.55 18.36 -5.39
CA GLU A 164 13.78 19.40 -4.37
C GLU A 164 13.87 20.79 -4.99
N ILE A 165 14.63 20.96 -6.07
CA ILE A 165 14.72 22.22 -6.81
C ILE A 165 13.33 22.63 -7.34
N ARG A 166 12.61 21.69 -7.94
CA ARG A 166 11.23 21.93 -8.40
C ARG A 166 10.30 22.26 -7.22
N GLY A 167 10.50 21.61 -6.08
CA GLY A 167 9.76 21.77 -4.84
C GLY A 167 9.75 23.18 -4.28
N ILE A 168 10.74 24.02 -4.63
CA ILE A 168 10.80 25.44 -4.24
C ILE A 168 9.64 26.22 -4.85
N LYS A 169 9.20 25.87 -6.07
CA LYS A 169 8.19 26.63 -6.82
C LYS A 169 6.87 25.90 -7.00
N LYS A 170 6.84 24.56 -6.83
CA LYS A 170 5.65 23.73 -7.12
C LYS A 170 5.53 22.55 -6.16
N PRO A 171 4.30 22.21 -5.71
CA PRO A 171 4.04 20.95 -5.01
C PRO A 171 4.57 19.77 -5.83
N THR A 172 5.41 18.95 -5.20
CA THR A 172 6.16 17.89 -5.88
C THR A 172 6.34 16.70 -4.93
N PRO A 173 6.07 15.46 -5.38
CA PRO A 173 6.33 14.26 -4.58
C PRO A 173 7.81 14.14 -4.19
N ARG A 174 8.06 13.94 -2.90
CA ARG A 174 9.41 13.91 -2.32
C ARG A 174 9.94 12.52 -2.00
N GLU A 175 9.18 11.45 -2.18
CA GLU A 175 9.61 10.08 -1.88
C GLU A 175 8.86 9.10 -2.79
N PRO A 176 9.35 7.86 -2.98
CA PRO A 176 10.63 7.30 -2.52
C PRO A 176 11.77 7.49 -3.53
N TYR A 177 13.01 7.52 -3.05
CA TYR A 177 14.22 7.64 -3.89
C TYR A 177 15.20 6.49 -3.75
N ASN A 178 15.13 5.72 -2.67
CA ASN A 178 16.03 4.60 -2.42
C ASN A 178 15.25 3.39 -1.88
N LYS A 179 15.89 2.22 -1.82
CA LYS A 179 15.21 0.98 -1.42
C LYS A 179 14.87 0.90 0.07
N LYS A 180 15.41 1.80 0.90
CA LYS A 180 15.26 1.86 2.35
C LYS A 180 14.18 2.85 2.82
N GLY A 181 13.51 3.53 1.89
CA GLY A 181 12.70 4.73 2.18
C GLY A 181 13.49 5.97 1.77
#